data_AF-A0A6M5YR45-F1
#
_entry.id   AF-A0A6M5YR45-F1
#
_cell.length_a   1.000
_cell.length_b   1.000
_cell.length_c   1.000
_cell.angle_alpha   90.00
_cell.angle_beta   90.00
_cell.angle_gamma   90.00
#
_symmetry.space_group_name_H-M   'P 1'
#
loop_
_entity.id
_entity.type
_entity.pdbx_description
1 polymer ?
#
loop_
_entity_poly.entity_id
_entity_poly.type
_entity_poly.pdbx_seq_one_letter_code
_entity_poly.pdbx_strand_id
1 'polypeptide(L)'
;MTEDEAFIRAIVDSPGDDLPRLVYADWLDDRDDPRGPYMRAERETVAISDVGRLRGLAVGLDPVWVARVSRPPVGVCCEHLRIWSTGPPATDDDVSAAVTAVGGVLPPAFRAFLLNYNGGVPSARFFHNPARRGSELGAVEKFYAISVGRGAPDTDRPVLSLRTSGVDLAVVADTLYNGPHPPPGPRAFAPLAANEVPYMNLIGLSGVRAGRIYWHNYYSLHRSDKPRKVADSLPEFLLSLRKTPELN
;
A
#
# COMPACT_ATOMS: atom_id res chain seq x y z
N MET A 1 -10.78 19.07 -7.63
CA MET A 1 -10.81 17.64 -8.00
C MET A 1 -11.07 17.58 -9.49
N THR A 2 -10.25 16.86 -10.25
CA THR A 2 -10.46 16.67 -11.70
C THR A 2 -11.61 15.67 -11.92
N GLU A 3 -12.23 15.66 -13.10
CA GLU A 3 -13.23 14.64 -13.46
C GLU A 3 -12.65 13.21 -13.35
N ASP A 4 -11.41 13.04 -13.80
CA ASP A 4 -10.64 11.79 -13.70
C ASP A 4 -10.54 11.28 -12.24
N GLU A 5 -10.21 12.16 -11.30
CA GLU A 5 -10.13 11.81 -9.88
C GLU A 5 -11.51 11.47 -9.30
N ALA A 6 -12.58 12.10 -9.78
CA ALA A 6 -13.95 11.79 -9.33
C ALA A 6 -14.36 10.35 -9.71
N PHE A 7 -14.00 9.90 -10.91
CA PHE A 7 -14.21 8.51 -11.32
C PHE A 7 -13.41 7.53 -10.48
N ILE A 8 -12.12 7.82 -10.25
CA ILE A 8 -11.27 6.97 -9.41
C ILE A 8 -11.84 6.88 -7.99
N ARG A 9 -12.34 7.99 -7.42
CA ARG A 9 -12.98 7.97 -6.09
C ARG A 9 -14.24 7.12 -6.06
N ALA A 10 -15.11 7.23 -7.06
CA ALA A 10 -16.31 6.38 -7.14
C ALA A 10 -15.95 4.88 -7.18
N ILE A 11 -14.88 4.51 -7.91
CA ILE A 11 -14.37 3.14 -7.95
C ILE A 11 -13.83 2.69 -6.57
N VAL A 12 -13.07 3.55 -5.90
CA VAL A 12 -12.44 3.25 -4.59
C VAL A 12 -13.47 3.16 -3.46
N ASP A 13 -14.53 3.97 -3.51
CA ASP A 13 -15.60 3.99 -2.52
C ASP A 13 -16.52 2.76 -2.64
N SER A 14 -16.62 2.18 -3.86
CA SER A 14 -17.41 0.98 -4.15
C SER A 14 -16.60 -0.04 -4.97
N PRO A 15 -15.54 -0.65 -4.39
CA PRO A 15 -14.60 -1.50 -5.12
C PRO A 15 -15.22 -2.77 -5.73
N GLY A 16 -16.33 -3.25 -5.18
CA GLY A 16 -17.10 -4.38 -5.72
C GLY A 16 -18.15 -3.99 -6.77
N ASP A 17 -18.42 -2.69 -6.96
CA ASP A 17 -19.33 -2.22 -8.01
C ASP A 17 -18.57 -2.03 -9.32
N ASP A 18 -19.04 -2.69 -10.37
CA ASP A 18 -18.48 -2.56 -11.72
C ASP A 18 -19.00 -1.32 -12.45
N LEU A 19 -20.13 -0.74 -12.02
CA LEU A 19 -20.76 0.38 -12.73
C LEU A 19 -19.83 1.60 -12.82
N PRO A 20 -19.19 2.10 -11.73
CA PRO A 20 -18.24 3.21 -11.84
C PRO A 20 -17.07 2.93 -12.79
N ARG A 21 -16.62 1.68 -12.88
CA ARG A 21 -15.52 1.28 -13.78
C ARG A 21 -15.94 1.32 -15.24
N LEU A 22 -17.13 0.84 -15.56
CA LEU A 22 -17.66 0.83 -16.91
C LEU A 22 -17.95 2.24 -17.40
N VAL A 23 -18.57 3.09 -16.57
CA VAL A 23 -18.80 4.50 -16.91
C VAL A 23 -17.48 5.23 -17.15
N TYR A 24 -16.46 4.97 -16.31
CA TYR A 24 -15.14 5.56 -16.52
C TYR A 24 -14.47 5.03 -17.79
N ALA A 25 -14.61 3.73 -18.11
CA ALA A 25 -14.10 3.15 -19.35
C ALA A 25 -14.74 3.80 -20.59
N ASP A 26 -16.05 4.04 -20.58
CA ASP A 26 -16.74 4.71 -21.68
C ASP A 26 -16.27 6.17 -21.82
N TRP A 27 -16.11 6.89 -20.71
CA TRP A 27 -15.56 8.25 -20.71
C TRP A 27 -14.12 8.33 -21.26
N LEU A 28 -13.30 7.30 -21.02
CA LEU A 28 -11.94 7.16 -21.53
C LEU A 28 -11.94 6.83 -23.04
N ASP A 29 -12.81 5.92 -23.47
CA ASP A 29 -12.96 5.54 -24.87
C ASP A 29 -13.41 6.70 -25.76
N ASP A 30 -14.35 7.51 -25.28
CA ASP A 30 -14.81 8.72 -25.99
C ASP A 30 -13.67 9.73 -26.27
N ARG A 31 -12.51 9.54 -25.63
CA ARG A 31 -11.32 10.37 -25.74
C ARG A 31 -10.13 9.64 -26.39
N ASP A 32 -10.35 8.43 -26.93
CA ASP A 32 -9.28 7.54 -27.42
C ASP A 32 -8.15 7.32 -26.38
N ASP A 33 -8.50 7.31 -25.08
CA ASP A 33 -7.52 7.13 -24.01
C ASP A 33 -7.19 5.63 -23.83
N PRO A 34 -5.90 5.23 -23.87
CA PRO A 34 -5.50 3.82 -23.78
C PRO A 34 -5.87 3.15 -22.44
N ARG A 35 -6.27 3.93 -21.42
CA ARG A 35 -6.78 3.42 -20.16
C ARG A 35 -8.17 2.77 -20.29
N GLY A 36 -8.96 3.12 -21.31
CA GLY A 36 -10.31 2.58 -21.54
C GLY A 36 -10.32 1.04 -21.72
N PRO A 37 -9.56 0.49 -22.69
CA PRO A 37 -9.42 -0.96 -22.85
C PRO A 37 -8.89 -1.68 -21.60
N TYR A 38 -7.99 -1.04 -20.83
CA TYR A 38 -7.50 -1.58 -19.57
C TYR A 38 -8.63 -1.72 -18.54
N MET A 39 -9.46 -0.69 -18.35
CA MET A 39 -10.57 -0.72 -17.40
C MET A 39 -11.57 -1.84 -17.69
N ARG A 40 -11.88 -2.10 -18.96
CA ARG A 40 -12.76 -3.22 -19.34
C ARG A 40 -12.12 -4.58 -19.06
N ALA A 41 -10.84 -4.72 -19.35
CA ALA A 41 -10.11 -5.94 -19.05
C ALA A 41 -10.01 -6.21 -17.54
N GLU A 42 -9.87 -5.18 -16.70
CA GLU A 42 -9.86 -5.33 -15.23
C GLU A 42 -11.15 -5.95 -14.73
N ARG A 43 -12.29 -5.48 -15.24
CA ARG A 43 -13.61 -6.04 -14.95
C ARG A 43 -13.75 -7.49 -15.43
N GLU A 44 -13.29 -7.80 -16.63
CA GLU A 44 -13.30 -9.18 -17.17
C GLU A 44 -12.41 -10.13 -16.36
N THR A 45 -11.28 -9.64 -15.85
CA THR A 45 -10.27 -10.45 -15.14
C THR A 45 -10.84 -11.10 -13.88
N VAL A 46 -11.81 -10.48 -13.20
CA VAL A 46 -12.50 -11.09 -12.05
C VAL A 46 -13.20 -12.40 -12.44
N ALA A 47 -13.74 -12.48 -13.66
CA ALA A 47 -14.45 -13.67 -14.13
C ALA A 47 -13.52 -14.79 -14.61
N ILE A 48 -12.37 -14.45 -15.21
CA ILE A 48 -11.50 -15.42 -15.92
C ILE A 48 -10.12 -15.62 -15.28
N SER A 49 -9.77 -14.85 -14.25
CA SER A 49 -8.47 -14.89 -13.55
C SER A 49 -7.22 -14.70 -14.44
N ASP A 50 -7.36 -14.06 -15.61
CA ASP A 50 -6.23 -13.79 -16.53
C ASP A 50 -5.47 -12.51 -16.16
N VAL A 51 -4.69 -12.61 -15.09
CA VAL A 51 -3.80 -11.52 -14.63
C VAL A 51 -2.69 -11.22 -15.67
N GLY A 52 -2.36 -12.17 -16.54
CA GLY A 52 -1.33 -12.01 -17.58
C GLY A 52 -1.75 -10.98 -18.63
N ARG A 53 -2.97 -11.12 -19.17
CA ARG A 53 -3.56 -10.15 -20.10
C ARG A 53 -3.65 -8.76 -19.49
N LEU A 54 -4.10 -8.65 -18.24
CA LEU A 54 -4.23 -7.35 -17.57
C LEU A 54 -2.86 -6.66 -17.42
N ARG A 55 -1.81 -7.40 -17.06
CA ARG A 55 -0.44 -6.88 -17.01
C ARG A 55 0.09 -6.46 -18.37
N GLY A 56 -0.28 -7.17 -19.45
CA GLY A 56 0.07 -6.78 -20.82
C GLY A 56 -0.53 -5.43 -21.20
N LEU A 57 -1.80 -5.20 -20.87
CA LEU A 57 -2.49 -3.93 -21.12
C LEU A 57 -1.98 -2.78 -20.22
N ALA A 58 -1.45 -3.09 -19.04
CA ALA A 58 -0.84 -2.10 -18.16
C ALA A 58 0.47 -1.50 -18.72
N VAL A 59 1.10 -2.15 -19.71
CA VAL A 59 2.37 -1.67 -20.27
C VAL A 59 2.16 -0.31 -20.94
N GLY A 60 2.91 0.69 -20.48
CA GLY A 60 2.84 2.06 -20.98
C GLY A 60 1.80 2.94 -20.28
N LEU A 61 0.99 2.39 -19.38
CA LEU A 61 0.10 3.17 -18.52
C LEU A 61 0.83 3.65 -17.25
N ASP A 62 0.27 4.67 -16.59
CA ASP A 62 0.78 5.09 -15.28
C ASP A 62 0.60 3.95 -14.25
N PRO A 63 1.71 3.42 -13.67
CA PRO A 63 1.63 2.33 -12.72
C PRO A 63 0.90 2.70 -11.42
N VAL A 64 0.85 3.99 -11.05
CA VAL A 64 0.09 4.45 -9.88
C VAL A 64 -1.40 4.40 -10.19
N TRP A 65 -1.84 4.97 -11.31
CA TRP A 65 -3.21 4.85 -11.79
C TRP A 65 -3.67 3.38 -11.87
N VAL A 66 -2.87 2.51 -12.52
CA VAL A 66 -3.14 1.06 -12.62
C VAL A 66 -3.39 0.46 -11.23
N ALA A 67 -2.50 0.74 -10.27
CA ALA A 67 -2.63 0.20 -8.93
C ALA A 67 -3.83 0.78 -8.16
N ARG A 68 -4.24 2.04 -8.43
CA ARG A 68 -5.39 2.66 -7.75
C ARG A 68 -6.72 2.04 -8.15
N VAL A 69 -6.91 1.72 -9.42
CA VAL A 69 -8.20 1.26 -9.96
C VAL A 69 -8.36 -0.26 -9.99
N SER A 70 -7.24 -0.99 -9.98
CA SER A 70 -7.26 -2.45 -10.09
C SER A 70 -7.47 -3.13 -8.75
N ARG A 71 -8.21 -4.23 -8.77
CA ARG A 71 -8.31 -5.14 -7.62
C ARG A 71 -7.00 -5.92 -7.42
N PRO A 72 -6.75 -6.45 -6.20
CA PRO A 72 -5.67 -7.40 -6.00
C PRO A 72 -5.81 -8.64 -6.91
N PRO A 73 -4.70 -9.24 -7.38
CA PRO A 73 -3.31 -8.99 -6.97
C PRO A 73 -2.60 -7.90 -7.80
N VAL A 74 -3.30 -7.16 -8.67
CA VAL A 74 -2.66 -6.14 -9.53
C VAL A 74 -2.60 -4.78 -8.82
N GLY A 75 -3.69 -4.37 -8.20
CA GLY A 75 -3.79 -3.08 -7.50
C GLY A 75 -4.27 -3.22 -6.06
N VAL A 76 -4.58 -2.07 -5.47
CA VAL A 76 -4.94 -1.94 -4.05
C VAL A 76 -6.42 -1.62 -3.84
N CYS A 77 -7.24 -1.62 -4.90
CA CYS A 77 -8.68 -1.41 -4.82
C CYS A 77 -9.38 -2.66 -4.27
N CYS A 78 -9.45 -2.79 -2.95
CA CYS A 78 -9.84 -4.06 -2.31
C CYS A 78 -11.35 -4.15 -2.05
N GLU A 79 -12.03 -5.12 -2.65
CA GLU A 79 -13.46 -5.38 -2.40
C GLU A 79 -13.72 -6.00 -1.02
N HIS A 80 -12.90 -6.97 -0.62
CA HIS A 80 -13.07 -7.74 0.62
C HIS A 80 -12.56 -7.01 1.87
N LEU A 81 -11.89 -5.86 1.68
CA LEU A 81 -11.24 -5.09 2.74
C LEU A 81 -11.87 -3.71 2.84
N ARG A 82 -12.67 -3.49 3.88
CA ARG A 82 -13.08 -2.14 4.27
C ARG A 82 -12.02 -1.53 5.16
N ILE A 83 -11.68 -0.27 4.91
CA ILE A 83 -10.74 0.50 5.73
C ILE A 83 -11.50 1.71 6.27
N TRP A 84 -11.52 1.88 7.59
CA TRP A 84 -12.16 3.02 8.26
C TRP A 84 -11.15 3.81 9.09
N SER A 85 -11.58 4.93 9.66
CA SER A 85 -10.70 5.84 10.43
C SER A 85 -9.45 6.23 9.63
N THR A 86 -9.64 6.46 8.34
CA THR A 86 -8.62 6.94 7.40
C THR A 86 -8.17 8.35 7.75
N GLY A 87 -6.96 8.73 7.32
CA GLY A 87 -6.55 10.13 7.35
C GLY A 87 -7.37 10.98 6.36
N PRO A 88 -7.17 12.31 6.36
CA PRO A 88 -7.68 13.17 5.29
C PRO A 88 -7.23 12.64 3.92
N PRO A 89 -8.04 12.77 2.85
CA PRO A 89 -7.63 12.34 1.51
C PRO A 89 -6.28 12.96 1.13
N ALA A 90 -5.31 12.11 0.81
CA ALA A 90 -3.99 12.56 0.39
C ALA A 90 -4.03 13.00 -1.07
N THR A 91 -3.37 14.12 -1.37
CA THR A 91 -3.10 14.56 -2.74
C THR A 91 -1.76 14.01 -3.24
N ASP A 92 -1.53 14.11 -4.55
CA ASP A 92 -0.25 13.74 -5.15
C ASP A 92 0.92 14.55 -4.58
N ASP A 93 0.67 15.84 -4.31
CA ASP A 93 1.63 16.75 -3.67
C ASP A 93 1.96 16.31 -2.24
N ASP A 94 0.96 15.91 -1.45
CA ASP A 94 1.16 15.44 -0.07
C ASP A 94 2.05 14.19 -0.06
N VAL A 95 1.75 13.24 -0.94
CA VAL A 95 2.55 12.01 -1.06
C VAL A 95 3.97 12.33 -1.53
N SER A 96 4.12 13.22 -2.51
CA SER A 96 5.44 13.61 -3.05
C SER A 96 6.30 14.37 -2.02
N ALA A 97 5.68 15.23 -1.20
CA ALA A 97 6.35 15.86 -0.06
C ALA A 97 6.82 14.83 0.96
N ALA A 98 5.97 13.84 1.27
CA ALA A 98 6.31 12.75 2.18
C ALA A 98 7.47 11.89 1.64
N VAL A 99 7.46 11.56 0.34
CA VAL A 99 8.55 10.83 -0.35
C VAL A 99 9.86 11.59 -0.23
N THR A 100 9.82 12.91 -0.49
CA THR A 100 10.99 13.79 -0.41
C THR A 100 11.60 13.79 0.99
N ALA A 101 10.74 13.84 2.03
CA ALA A 101 11.18 13.81 3.42
C ALA A 101 11.89 12.50 3.83
N VAL A 102 11.52 11.36 3.21
CA VAL A 102 12.12 10.03 3.50
C VAL A 102 13.32 9.71 2.60
N GLY A 103 13.57 10.48 1.54
CA GLY A 103 14.75 10.32 0.69
C GLY A 103 14.71 9.07 -0.19
N GLY A 104 13.54 8.66 -0.69
CA GLY A 104 13.37 7.45 -1.51
C GLY A 104 12.37 7.62 -2.66
N VAL A 105 11.95 6.51 -3.26
CA VAL A 105 10.82 6.45 -4.21
C VAL A 105 9.80 5.49 -3.60
N LEU A 106 8.53 5.88 -3.55
CA LEU A 106 7.49 4.96 -3.10
C LEU A 106 7.14 3.96 -4.21
N PRO A 107 7.03 2.66 -3.89
CA PRO A 107 6.48 1.69 -4.83
C PRO A 107 5.10 2.15 -5.33
N PRO A 108 4.75 2.00 -6.63
CA PRO A 108 3.50 2.52 -7.19
C PRO A 108 2.25 2.06 -6.41
N ALA A 109 2.20 0.80 -5.99
CA ALA A 109 1.10 0.28 -5.20
C ALA A 109 0.95 0.95 -3.82
N PHE A 110 2.06 1.36 -3.19
CA PHE A 110 1.99 2.06 -1.91
C PHE A 110 1.56 3.51 -2.07
N ARG A 111 2.05 4.19 -3.12
CA ARG A 111 1.54 5.51 -3.51
C ARG A 111 0.04 5.46 -3.79
N ALA A 112 -0.41 4.48 -4.57
CA ALA A 112 -1.82 4.25 -4.83
C ALA A 112 -2.64 4.00 -3.56
N PHE A 113 -2.11 3.22 -2.61
CA PHE A 113 -2.77 2.95 -1.34
C PHE A 113 -2.95 4.22 -0.51
N LEU A 114 -1.92 5.07 -0.43
CA LEU A 114 -1.99 6.35 0.27
C LEU A 114 -3.00 7.30 -0.39
N LEU A 115 -3.02 7.36 -1.72
CA LEU A 115 -3.99 8.17 -2.45
C LEU A 115 -5.43 7.65 -2.24
N ASN A 116 -5.64 6.33 -2.26
CA ASN A 116 -6.97 5.74 -2.11
C ASN A 116 -7.51 5.87 -0.68
N TYR A 117 -6.70 5.55 0.32
CA TYR A 117 -7.17 5.37 1.70
C TYR A 117 -6.46 6.23 2.75
N ASN A 118 -5.24 6.68 2.48
CA ASN A 118 -4.38 7.37 3.45
C ASN A 118 -4.40 6.74 4.87
N GLY A 119 -4.00 5.46 4.96
CA GLY A 119 -3.97 4.70 6.22
C GLY A 119 -5.34 4.18 6.64
N GLY A 120 -5.51 3.91 7.95
CA GLY A 120 -6.79 3.50 8.54
C GLY A 120 -6.78 2.07 9.11
N VAL A 121 -7.90 1.64 9.65
CA VAL A 121 -8.08 0.34 10.32
C VAL A 121 -8.81 -0.62 9.38
N PRO A 122 -8.23 -1.81 9.06
CA PRO A 122 -8.85 -2.76 8.14
C PRO A 122 -9.88 -3.68 8.80
N SER A 123 -10.92 -4.06 8.04
CA SER A 123 -11.94 -5.05 8.45
C SER A 123 -11.39 -6.47 8.58
N ALA A 124 -10.43 -6.79 7.74
CA ALA A 124 -9.71 -8.06 7.76
C ALA A 124 -8.28 -7.73 8.22
N ARG A 125 -7.88 -8.27 9.36
CA ARG A 125 -6.60 -7.92 10.00
C ARG A 125 -5.61 -9.06 10.08
N PHE A 126 -6.07 -10.31 9.96
CA PHE A 126 -5.18 -11.46 10.14
C PHE A 126 -4.48 -11.84 8.85
N PHE A 127 -3.21 -12.20 8.91
CA PHE A 127 -2.46 -12.75 7.77
C PHE A 127 -1.56 -13.88 8.22
N HIS A 128 -1.30 -14.84 7.32
CA HIS A 128 -0.33 -15.89 7.57
C HIS A 128 1.08 -15.28 7.62
N ASN A 129 1.75 -15.42 8.76
CA ASN A 129 3.10 -14.93 8.93
C ASN A 129 4.09 -16.10 8.76
N PRO A 130 4.69 -16.30 7.55
CA PRO A 130 5.64 -17.39 7.32
C PRO A 130 6.90 -17.28 8.19
N ALA A 131 7.05 -16.15 8.88
CA ALA A 131 8.18 -15.83 9.70
C ALA A 131 8.05 -16.34 11.16
N ARG A 132 6.86 -16.73 11.61
CA ARG A 132 6.65 -17.35 12.93
C ARG A 132 6.67 -18.88 12.79
N ARG A 133 7.22 -19.57 13.79
CA ARG A 133 7.20 -21.05 13.84
C ARG A 133 5.86 -21.49 14.41
N GLY A 134 5.23 -22.47 13.78
CA GLY A 134 3.83 -22.77 14.06
C GLY A 134 2.93 -21.74 13.38
N SER A 135 1.68 -22.10 13.17
CA SER A 135 0.66 -21.43 12.37
C SER A 135 0.24 -20.03 12.86
N GLU A 136 1.13 -19.31 13.54
CA GLU A 136 0.82 -18.03 14.17
C GLU A 136 0.52 -16.96 13.12
N LEU A 137 -0.67 -16.39 13.23
CA LEU A 137 -1.12 -15.30 12.39
C LEU A 137 -0.53 -13.98 12.89
N GLY A 138 -0.12 -13.13 11.96
CA GLY A 138 0.06 -11.72 12.23
C GLY A 138 -1.30 -11.01 12.22
N ALA A 139 -1.41 -9.91 12.95
CA ALA A 139 -2.58 -9.04 12.92
C ALA A 139 -2.18 -7.60 12.59
N VAL A 140 -2.85 -6.98 11.62
CA VAL A 140 -2.73 -5.56 11.29
C VAL A 140 -3.72 -4.78 12.13
N GLU A 141 -3.23 -3.98 13.06
CA GLU A 141 -4.08 -3.10 13.87
C GLU A 141 -4.50 -1.85 13.09
N LYS A 142 -3.54 -1.25 12.37
CA LYS A 142 -3.77 0.00 11.63
C LYS A 142 -2.71 0.21 10.56
N PHE A 143 -3.13 0.61 9.36
CA PHE A 143 -2.26 1.18 8.35
C PHE A 143 -1.91 2.63 8.69
N TYR A 144 -0.63 2.96 8.57
CA TYR A 144 -0.20 4.32 8.84
C TYR A 144 -0.65 5.30 7.75
N ALA A 145 -1.03 6.50 8.18
CA ALA A 145 -1.39 7.60 7.30
C ALA A 145 -0.20 8.57 7.17
N ILE A 146 -0.13 9.29 6.05
CA ILE A 146 0.71 10.49 5.96
C ILE A 146 -0.05 11.67 6.56
N SER A 147 0.67 12.49 7.34
CA SER A 147 0.10 13.70 7.91
C SER A 147 0.02 14.77 6.82
N VAL A 148 -1.19 15.21 6.48
CA VAL A 148 -1.44 16.32 5.56
C VAL A 148 -1.35 17.61 6.36
N GLY A 149 -0.12 18.08 6.57
CA GLY A 149 0.15 19.30 7.34
C GLY A 149 0.31 20.52 6.45
N ARG A 150 -0.80 21.19 6.09
CA ARG A 150 -0.75 22.63 5.82
C ARG A 150 -1.08 23.36 7.13
N GLY A 151 -0.07 23.61 7.97
CA GLY A 151 -0.17 24.60 9.06
C GLY A 151 -0.55 24.10 10.45
N ALA A 152 0.17 23.10 11.00
CA ALA A 152 0.35 23.10 12.47
C ALA A 152 1.45 24.13 12.79
N PRO A 153 1.16 25.21 13.54
CA PRO A 153 2.05 26.38 13.67
C PRO A 153 3.37 26.15 14.42
N ASP A 154 3.73 24.91 14.75
CA ASP A 154 4.90 24.60 15.57
C ASP A 154 5.80 23.47 15.03
N THR A 155 5.54 22.98 13.81
CA THR A 155 6.44 22.01 13.15
C THR A 155 6.53 22.31 11.66
N ASP A 156 7.49 23.15 11.28
CA ASP A 156 7.67 23.71 9.94
C ASP A 156 8.28 22.73 8.92
N ARG A 157 8.00 21.43 9.06
CA ARG A 157 8.40 20.40 8.10
C ARG A 157 7.24 19.42 7.88
N PRO A 158 6.89 19.07 6.63
CA PRO A 158 6.09 17.90 6.33
C PRO A 158 6.92 16.67 6.72
N VAL A 159 6.81 16.26 7.98
CA VAL A 159 7.35 14.99 8.43
C VAL A 159 6.37 13.92 7.97
N LEU A 160 6.87 12.80 7.47
CA LEU A 160 6.12 11.53 7.51
C LEU A 160 5.95 11.20 9.01
N SER A 161 5.08 11.95 9.67
CA SER A 161 4.79 11.90 11.10
C SER A 161 3.86 10.72 11.29
N LEU A 162 4.46 9.55 11.16
CA LEU A 162 3.90 8.30 11.57
C LEU A 162 3.99 8.32 13.10
N ARG A 163 3.10 9.07 13.77
CA ARG A 163 3.07 9.12 15.23
C ARG A 163 2.55 7.77 15.73
N THR A 164 3.43 6.79 15.86
CA THR A 164 3.30 5.79 16.92
C THR A 164 3.71 6.49 18.21
N SER A 165 2.85 6.47 19.22
CA SER A 165 3.17 7.00 20.55
C SER A 165 4.54 6.51 21.02
N GLY A 166 5.56 7.38 20.95
CA GLY A 166 6.88 7.15 21.53
C GLY A 166 8.04 6.74 20.60
N VAL A 167 7.86 6.64 19.28
CA VAL A 167 8.96 6.27 18.36
C VAL A 167 9.00 7.19 17.14
N ASP A 168 10.13 7.88 16.94
CA ASP A 168 10.41 8.62 15.72
C ASP A 168 10.73 7.63 14.60
N LEU A 169 9.82 7.51 13.64
CA LEU A 169 9.96 6.53 12.56
C LEU A 169 11.06 6.92 11.55
N ALA A 170 11.56 8.16 11.56
CA ALA A 170 12.80 8.50 10.86
C ALA A 170 14.01 7.83 11.53
N VAL A 171 14.03 7.79 12.86
CA VAL A 171 15.04 7.02 13.62
C VAL A 171 14.90 5.53 13.34
N VAL A 172 13.68 4.99 13.25
CA VAL A 172 13.44 3.59 12.88
C VAL A 172 13.88 3.30 11.45
N ALA A 173 13.60 4.16 10.48
CA ALA A 173 14.08 3.98 9.10
C ALA A 173 15.63 4.01 9.01
N ASP A 174 16.28 4.87 9.80
CA ASP A 174 17.75 5.01 9.84
C ASP A 174 18.43 3.90 10.68
N THR A 175 17.75 3.39 11.72
CA THR A 175 18.21 2.23 12.51
C THR A 175 17.89 0.89 11.86
N LEU A 176 16.88 0.80 10.99
CA LEU A 176 16.37 -0.49 10.54
C LEU A 176 17.28 -1.25 9.61
N TYR A 177 18.27 -0.65 8.92
CA TYR A 177 19.41 -1.40 8.36
C TYR A 177 20.47 -0.51 7.65
N ASN A 178 21.58 -0.19 8.32
CA ASN A 178 22.86 0.17 7.68
C ASN A 178 23.87 -1.01 7.70
N GLY A 179 23.41 -2.22 8.05
CA GLY A 179 24.23 -3.42 8.11
C GLY A 179 24.43 -4.07 6.73
N PRO A 180 25.48 -4.90 6.53
CA PRO A 180 25.69 -5.64 5.29
C PRO A 180 24.59 -6.68 5.12
N HIS A 181 23.49 -6.32 4.48
CA HIS A 181 22.65 -7.31 3.82
C HIS A 181 23.53 -7.94 2.73
N PRO A 182 23.62 -9.28 2.62
CA PRO A 182 24.18 -9.86 1.41
C PRO A 182 23.40 -9.25 0.24
N PRO A 183 24.07 -8.65 -0.75
CA PRO A 183 23.43 -8.24 -1.98
C PRO A 183 22.55 -9.41 -2.49
N PRO A 184 21.29 -9.18 -2.91
CA PRO A 184 20.62 -7.91 -3.15
C PRO A 184 19.38 -7.68 -2.25
N GLY A 185 19.54 -7.02 -1.10
CA GLY A 185 18.44 -6.62 -0.19
C GLY A 185 17.87 -5.21 -0.45
N PRO A 186 16.75 -4.83 0.19
CA PRO A 186 16.26 -3.44 0.19
C PRO A 186 17.21 -2.57 1.00
N ARG A 187 17.45 -1.33 0.55
CA ARG A 187 18.33 -0.37 1.25
C ARG A 187 17.57 0.66 2.09
N ALA A 188 16.25 0.73 1.93
CA ALA A 188 15.38 1.62 2.68
C ALA A 188 14.01 0.96 2.87
N PHE A 189 13.39 1.22 4.02
CA PHE A 189 12.06 0.74 4.38
C PHE A 189 11.20 1.92 4.85
N ALA A 190 9.90 1.86 4.56
CA ALA A 190 8.89 2.67 5.23
C ALA A 190 8.02 1.77 6.10
N PRO A 191 7.53 2.26 7.25
CA PRO A 191 6.51 1.56 8.00
C PRO A 191 5.19 1.62 7.23
N LEU A 192 4.54 0.47 7.12
CA LEU A 192 3.27 0.29 6.41
C LEU A 192 2.10 0.20 7.40
N ALA A 193 2.24 -0.63 8.43
CA ALA A 193 1.16 -0.90 9.37
C ALA A 193 1.67 -1.24 10.77
N ALA A 194 0.94 -0.81 11.79
CA ALA A 194 1.07 -1.29 13.15
C ALA A 194 0.48 -2.70 13.26
N ASN A 195 1.17 -3.57 13.98
CA ASN A 195 0.66 -4.89 14.39
C ASN A 195 0.59 -4.96 15.92
N GLU A 196 0.15 -6.10 16.45
CA GLU A 196 0.22 -6.39 17.88
C GLU A 196 1.63 -6.09 18.41
N VAL A 197 1.70 -5.23 19.43
CA VAL A 197 2.97 -4.79 20.03
C VAL A 197 3.79 -6.02 20.43
N PRO A 198 5.07 -6.12 20.01
CA PRO A 198 5.92 -5.05 19.48
C PRO A 198 6.23 -5.12 17.98
N TYR A 199 5.27 -5.55 17.16
CA TYR A 199 5.52 -5.81 15.75
C TYR A 199 4.98 -4.71 14.84
N MET A 200 5.59 -4.56 13.68
CA MET A 200 5.09 -3.72 12.59
C MET A 200 5.33 -4.38 11.24
N ASN A 201 4.54 -3.98 10.25
CA ASN A 201 4.82 -4.27 8.85
C ASN A 201 5.56 -3.09 8.22
N LEU A 202 6.56 -3.42 7.41
CA LEU A 202 7.38 -2.50 6.64
C LEU A 202 7.19 -2.77 5.15
N ILE A 203 7.40 -1.76 4.32
CA ILE A 203 7.51 -1.89 2.87
C ILE A 203 8.89 -1.44 2.40
N GLY A 204 9.51 -2.25 1.53
CA GLY A 204 10.79 -1.88 0.92
C GLY A 204 10.63 -0.73 -0.07
N LEU A 205 11.45 0.31 0.02
CA LEU A 205 11.40 1.49 -0.85
C LEU A 205 12.39 1.43 -2.02
N SER A 206 13.43 0.62 -1.93
CA SER A 206 14.51 0.62 -2.93
C SER A 206 15.16 -0.75 -3.10
N GLY A 207 15.93 -0.90 -4.19
CA GLY A 207 16.65 -2.13 -4.53
C GLY A 207 15.78 -3.24 -5.11
N VAL A 208 16.35 -4.44 -5.27
CA VAL A 208 15.72 -5.64 -5.89
C VAL A 208 14.48 -6.12 -5.13
N ARG A 209 14.23 -5.55 -3.96
CA ARG A 209 13.15 -5.94 -3.07
C ARG A 209 12.20 -4.78 -2.73
N ALA A 210 12.24 -3.69 -3.51
CA ALA A 210 11.26 -2.62 -3.43
C ALA A 210 9.83 -3.17 -3.62
N GLY A 211 8.86 -2.62 -2.89
CA GLY A 211 7.46 -3.04 -2.94
C GLY A 211 7.10 -4.27 -2.10
N ARG A 212 8.08 -5.05 -1.64
CA ARG A 212 7.85 -6.23 -0.78
C ARG A 212 7.48 -5.82 0.63
N ILE A 213 6.63 -6.61 1.28
CA ILE A 213 6.19 -6.39 2.65
C ILE A 213 6.99 -7.27 3.60
N TYR A 214 7.39 -6.69 4.72
CA TYR A 214 8.18 -7.33 5.76
C TYR A 214 7.49 -7.17 7.11
N TRP A 215 7.74 -8.12 7.99
CA TRP A 215 7.36 -8.08 9.39
C TRP A 215 8.61 -7.93 10.26
N HIS A 216 8.54 -7.07 11.27
CA HIS A 216 9.69 -6.76 12.12
C HIS A 216 9.27 -6.43 13.56
N ASN A 217 10.11 -6.78 14.53
CA ASN A 217 9.97 -6.44 15.94
C ASN A 217 10.68 -5.12 16.24
N TYR A 218 9.95 -4.04 16.49
CA TYR A 218 10.57 -2.72 16.67
C TYR A 218 11.24 -2.52 18.04
N TYR A 219 10.95 -3.36 19.05
CA TYR A 219 11.71 -3.34 20.32
C TYR A 219 13.02 -4.09 20.25
N SER A 220 13.26 -4.89 19.21
CA SER A 220 14.54 -5.52 18.99
C SER A 220 15.55 -4.46 18.51
N LEU A 221 16.03 -3.62 19.44
CA LEU A 221 17.21 -2.76 19.27
C LEU A 221 18.48 -3.57 18.97
N HIS A 222 18.41 -4.91 19.07
CA HIS A 222 19.47 -5.81 18.65
C HIS A 222 19.49 -5.94 17.14
N ARG A 223 20.62 -5.53 16.54
CA ARG A 223 20.98 -5.68 15.11
C ARG A 223 20.80 -7.10 14.52
N SER A 224 20.51 -8.10 15.36
CA SER A 224 20.38 -9.50 14.95
C SER A 224 19.00 -9.88 14.41
N ASP A 225 17.90 -9.22 14.82
CA ASP A 225 16.57 -9.58 14.30
C ASP A 225 16.29 -8.87 12.98
N LYS A 226 16.32 -9.64 11.90
CA LYS A 226 16.19 -9.10 10.53
C LYS A 226 14.71 -9.04 10.14
N PRO A 227 14.26 -7.98 9.42
CA PRO A 227 12.93 -7.96 8.81
C PRO A 227 12.69 -9.21 7.97
N ARG A 228 11.53 -9.84 8.14
CA ARG A 228 11.18 -11.10 7.48
C ARG A 228 10.10 -10.86 6.45
N LYS A 229 10.28 -11.35 5.21
CA LYS A 229 9.32 -11.12 4.12
C LYS A 229 7.99 -11.82 4.42
N VAL A 230 6.88 -11.12 4.27
CA VAL A 230 5.51 -11.67 4.42
C VAL A 230 4.69 -11.64 3.13
N ALA A 231 5.02 -10.76 2.19
CA ALA A 231 4.41 -10.74 0.85
C ALA A 231 5.39 -10.18 -0.20
N ASP A 232 5.23 -10.54 -1.46
CA ASP A 232 6.04 -10.02 -2.56
C ASP A 232 5.56 -8.65 -3.07
N SER A 233 4.33 -8.25 -2.71
CA SER A 233 3.81 -6.91 -3.01
C SER A 233 2.74 -6.45 -2.01
N LEU A 234 2.44 -5.15 -2.01
CA LEU A 234 1.32 -4.61 -1.22
C LEU A 234 -0.05 -5.18 -1.66
N PRO A 235 -0.42 -5.26 -2.95
CA PRO A 235 -1.65 -5.90 -3.39
C PRO A 235 -1.82 -7.33 -2.86
N GLU A 236 -0.77 -8.14 -2.94
CA GLU A 236 -0.78 -9.51 -2.42
C GLU A 236 -0.96 -9.53 -0.90
N PHE A 237 -0.28 -8.64 -0.18
CA PHE A 237 -0.44 -8.51 1.27
C PHE A 237 -1.89 -8.18 1.65
N LEU A 238 -2.50 -7.20 0.98
CA LEU A 238 -3.90 -6.83 1.20
C LEU A 238 -4.86 -7.97 0.85
N LEU A 239 -4.60 -8.71 -0.24
CA LEU A 239 -5.35 -9.91 -0.62
C LEU A 239 -5.24 -11.02 0.42
N SER A 240 -4.11 -11.12 1.13
CA SER A 240 -3.88 -12.15 2.15
C SER A 240 -4.64 -11.92 3.47
N LEU A 241 -5.16 -10.70 3.70
CA LEU A 241 -5.84 -10.37 4.95
C LEU A 241 -7.16 -11.15 5.10
N ARG A 242 -7.44 -11.62 6.33
CA ARG A 242 -8.62 -12.40 6.73
C ARG A 242 -9.34 -11.79 7.92
N LYS A 243 -10.65 -12.00 7.99
CA LYS A 243 -11.50 -11.53 9.11
C LYS A 243 -11.34 -12.38 10.36
N THR A 244 -11.25 -13.69 10.20
CA THR A 244 -11.09 -14.67 11.28
C THR A 244 -9.68 -15.26 11.28
N PRO A 245 -9.20 -15.72 12.44
CA PRO A 245 -7.90 -16.36 12.57
C PRO A 245 -7.89 -17.86 12.19
N GLU A 246 -8.94 -18.36 11.54
CA GLU A 246 -9.01 -19.77 11.18
C GLU A 246 -8.08 -20.07 10.00
N LEU A 247 -7.21 -21.05 10.18
CA LEU A 247 -6.33 -21.58 9.14
C LEU A 247 -7.13 -22.66 8.39
N ASN A 248 -7.50 -22.39 7.15
CA ASN A 248 -7.97 -23.42 6.23
C ASN A 248 -6.85 -24.39 5.87
#